data_AF-A0A7X8I377-F1
#
_entry.id   AF-A0A7X8I377-F1
#
_cell.length_a   1.000
_cell.length_b   1.000
_cell.length_c   1.000
_cell.angle_alpha   90.00
_cell.angle_beta   90.00
_cell.angle_gamma   90.00
#
_symmetry.space_group_name_H-M   'P 1'
#
loop_
_entity.id
_entity.type
_entity.pdbx_description
1 polymer ?
#
loop_
_entity_poly.entity_id
_entity_poly.type
_entity_poly.pdbx_seq_one_letter_code
_entity_poly.pdbx_strand_id
1 'polypeptide(L)'
;MKTEDYVGKAERLMEYLSEVITTSKIRDLLSQVNELYNDIILESGETLDKKYVEAIRHLKVRMIYDAGRDRQDRLTRDERRNPKLRDGKLRYFFNETGLLDMVNDIGNSRQKFLEYCRYFEALVAYHKFYGGK
;
A
#
# COMPACT_ATOMS: atom_id res chain seq x y z
N MET A 1 13.89 0.63 -21.93
CA MET A 1 13.13 1.33 -20.86
C MET A 1 13.71 0.82 -19.54
N LYS A 2 14.39 1.66 -18.75
CA LYS A 2 14.88 1.20 -17.44
C LYS A 2 13.65 0.92 -16.59
N THR A 3 13.43 -0.34 -16.22
CA THR A 3 12.47 -0.70 -15.18
C THR A 3 12.86 0.11 -13.97
N GLU A 4 11.98 1.02 -13.58
CA GLU A 4 12.20 1.78 -12.37
C GLU A 4 12.22 0.82 -11.19
N ASP A 5 13.32 0.81 -10.44
CA ASP A 5 13.41 0.06 -9.20
C ASP A 5 12.35 0.58 -8.22
N TYR A 6 11.68 -0.33 -7.53
CA TYR A 6 10.56 -0.02 -6.62
C TYR A 6 10.97 0.99 -5.53
N VAL A 7 12.26 0.99 -5.18
CA VAL A 7 12.87 1.95 -4.24
C VAL A 7 12.80 3.38 -4.80
N GLY A 8 13.26 3.60 -6.03
CA GLY A 8 13.23 4.93 -6.65
C GLY A 8 11.81 5.43 -6.91
N LYS A 9 10.87 4.52 -7.21
CA LYS A 9 9.45 4.85 -7.28
C LYS A 9 8.92 5.30 -5.90
N ALA A 10 9.20 4.53 -4.85
CA ALA A 10 8.75 4.84 -3.50
C ALA A 10 9.30 6.19 -3.01
N GLU A 11 10.59 6.47 -3.23
CA GLU A 11 11.23 7.74 -2.88
C GLU A 11 10.45 8.93 -3.44
N ARG A 12 10.28 8.98 -4.76
CA ARG A 12 9.62 10.10 -5.43
C ARG A 12 8.16 10.27 -5.04
N LEU A 13 7.43 9.18 -4.83
CA LEU A 13 6.04 9.24 -4.40
C LEU A 13 5.93 9.80 -2.98
N MET A 14 6.83 9.36 -2.09
CA MET A 14 6.79 9.75 -0.68
C MET A 14 7.27 11.17 -0.42
N GLU A 15 7.95 11.83 -1.37
CA GLU A 15 8.26 13.28 -1.30
C GLU A 15 7.01 14.14 -1.04
N TYR A 16 5.85 13.75 -1.59
CA TYR A 16 4.60 14.49 -1.40
C TYR A 16 3.53 13.68 -0.66
N LEU A 17 3.57 12.34 -0.74
CA LEU A 17 2.60 11.51 -0.04
C LEU A 17 2.83 11.46 1.48
N SER A 18 4.05 11.71 1.97
CA SER A 18 4.35 11.76 3.41
C SER A 18 3.52 12.79 4.18
N GLU A 19 3.18 13.90 3.52
CA GLU A 19 2.31 14.98 4.05
C GLU A 19 0.82 14.66 3.93
N VAL A 20 0.46 13.64 3.14
CA VAL A 20 -0.94 13.24 2.91
C VAL A 20 -1.34 12.07 3.80
N ILE A 21 -0.56 10.97 3.77
CA ILE A 21 -0.86 9.77 4.53
C ILE A 21 -0.29 9.87 5.93
N THR A 22 -1.10 9.53 6.94
CA THR A 22 -0.63 9.58 8.32
C THR A 22 0.17 8.35 8.69
N THR A 23 1.04 8.47 9.69
CA THR A 23 1.82 7.34 10.22
C THR A 23 0.91 6.20 10.68
N SER A 24 -0.22 6.51 11.32
CA SER A 24 -1.20 5.50 11.75
C SER A 24 -1.75 4.71 10.57
N LYS A 25 -2.25 5.40 9.53
CA LYS A 25 -2.87 4.77 8.37
C LYS A 25 -1.88 3.90 7.60
N ILE A 26 -0.65 4.38 7.37
CA ILE A 26 0.34 3.58 6.64
C ILE A 26 0.86 2.39 7.46
N ARG A 27 0.97 2.51 8.79
CA ARG A 27 1.33 1.40 9.68
C ARG A 27 0.22 0.36 9.79
N ASP A 28 -1.04 0.78 9.81
CA ASP A 28 -2.18 -0.13 9.83
C ASP A 28 -2.21 -0.97 8.55
N LEU A 29 -1.97 -0.36 7.38
CA LEU A 29 -1.85 -1.10 6.12
C LEU A 29 -0.63 -2.03 6.11
N LEU A 30 0.54 -1.58 6.58
CA LEU A 30 1.73 -2.43 6.67
C LEU A 30 1.47 -3.65 7.57
N SER A 31 0.76 -3.47 8.68
CA SER A 31 0.40 -4.58 9.57
C SER A 31 -0.43 -5.64 8.84
N GLN A 32 -1.44 -5.22 8.05
CA GLN A 32 -2.25 -6.13 7.24
C GLN A 32 -1.42 -6.90 6.21
N VAL A 33 -0.40 -6.28 5.62
CA VAL A 33 0.53 -6.93 4.69
C VAL A 33 1.44 -7.91 5.42
N ASN A 34 1.95 -7.51 6.58
CA ASN A 34 2.88 -8.31 7.39
C ASN A 34 2.24 -9.58 7.96
N GLU A 35 0.94 -9.54 8.28
CA GLU A 35 0.15 -10.74 8.63
C GLU A 35 0.32 -11.83 7.57
N LEU A 36 0.12 -11.49 6.30
CA LEU A 36 0.26 -12.42 5.18
C LEU A 36 1.72 -12.79 4.89
N TYR A 37 2.62 -11.81 5.01
CA TYR A 37 4.05 -12.01 4.78
C TYR A 37 4.64 -13.08 5.70
N ASN A 38 4.32 -13.03 6.99
CA ASN A 38 4.84 -13.97 7.97
C ASN A 38 4.46 -15.42 7.66
N ASP A 39 3.29 -15.64 7.06
CA ASP A 39 2.86 -16.98 6.64
C ASP A 39 3.50 -17.39 5.30
N ILE A 40 3.52 -16.48 4.31
CA ILE A 40 3.98 -16.79 2.95
C ILE A 40 5.51 -16.91 2.85
N ILE A 41 6.27 -16.20 3.68
CA ILE A 41 7.73 -16.24 3.61
C ILE A 41 8.29 -17.62 3.93
N LEU A 42 7.60 -18.38 4.79
CA LEU A 42 7.94 -19.73 5.20
C LEU A 42 7.67 -20.78 4.11
N GLU A 43 6.86 -20.44 3.12
CA GLU A 43 6.59 -21.32 1.97
C GLU A 43 7.83 -21.38 1.06
N SER A 44 8.21 -22.61 0.68
CA SER A 44 9.37 -22.86 -0.20
C SER A 44 9.01 -22.82 -1.68
N GLY A 45 7.73 -22.98 -2.03
CA GLY A 45 7.24 -23.00 -3.41
C GLY A 45 7.14 -21.62 -4.04
N GLU A 46 7.45 -21.52 -5.34
CA GLU A 46 7.26 -20.28 -6.11
C GLU A 46 5.79 -19.98 -6.39
N THR A 47 4.96 -21.02 -6.43
CA THR A 47 3.51 -20.93 -6.62
C THR A 47 2.81 -21.05 -5.27
N LEU A 48 1.97 -20.06 -4.98
CA LEU A 48 1.17 -20.00 -3.76
C LEU A 48 -0.06 -20.90 -3.87
N ASP A 49 -0.33 -21.62 -2.80
CA ASP A 49 -1.56 -22.39 -2.64
C ASP A 49 -2.80 -21.49 -2.67
N LYS A 50 -3.93 -22.11 -3.01
CA LYS A 50 -5.23 -21.43 -3.13
C LYS A 50 -5.59 -20.60 -1.89
N LYS A 51 -5.27 -21.09 -0.67
CA LYS A 51 -5.52 -20.38 0.59
C LYS A 51 -4.84 -18.99 0.62
N TYR A 52 -3.61 -18.88 0.12
CA TYR A 52 -2.86 -17.62 0.08
C TYR A 52 -3.38 -16.69 -1.02
N VAL A 53 -3.74 -17.25 -2.18
CA VAL A 53 -4.37 -16.47 -3.26
C VAL A 53 -5.69 -15.86 -2.77
N GLU A 54 -6.50 -16.60 -2.04
CA GLU A 54 -7.73 -16.10 -1.43
C GLU A 54 -7.45 -15.02 -0.36
N ALA A 55 -6.43 -15.23 0.47
CA ALA A 55 -6.03 -14.26 1.48
C ALA A 55 -5.49 -12.95 0.88
N ILE A 56 -4.74 -13.01 -0.23
CA ILE A 56 -4.28 -11.83 -0.99
C ILE A 56 -5.47 -11.09 -1.63
N ARG A 57 -6.45 -11.81 -2.17
CA ARG A 57 -7.71 -11.18 -2.65
C ARG A 57 -8.45 -10.49 -1.51
N HIS A 58 -8.49 -11.11 -0.33
CA HIS A 58 -9.11 -10.52 0.84
C HIS A 58 -8.35 -9.27 1.33
N LEU A 59 -7.02 -9.26 1.27
CA LEU A 59 -6.21 -8.06 1.52
C LEU A 59 -6.67 -6.88 0.64
N LYS A 60 -6.86 -7.10 -0.67
CA LYS A 60 -7.38 -6.06 -1.57
C LYS A 60 -8.74 -5.53 -1.12
N VAL A 61 -9.66 -6.42 -0.70
CA VAL A 61 -10.98 -6.03 -0.19
C VAL A 61 -10.86 -5.18 1.08
N ARG A 62 -9.98 -5.55 2.02
CA ARG A 62 -9.70 -4.76 3.22
C ARG A 62 -9.19 -3.36 2.88
N MET A 63 -8.23 -3.25 1.95
CA MET A 63 -7.70 -1.95 1.50
C MET A 63 -8.78 -1.05 0.87
N ILE A 64 -9.66 -1.62 0.04
CA ILE A 64 -10.78 -0.89 -0.55
C ILE A 64 -11.76 -0.42 0.52
N TYR A 65 -12.07 -1.28 1.50
CA TYR A 65 -12.92 -0.91 2.63
C TYR A 65 -12.32 0.23 3.45
N ASP A 66 -11.02 0.15 3.76
CA ASP A 66 -10.31 1.19 4.51
C ASP A 66 -10.32 2.52 3.76
N ALA A 67 -10.15 2.53 2.44
CA ALA A 67 -10.31 3.73 1.63
C ALA A 67 -11.75 4.30 1.68
N GLY A 68 -12.76 3.43 1.65
CA GLY A 68 -14.17 3.83 1.77
C GLY A 68 -14.51 4.42 3.15
N ARG A 69 -13.88 3.91 4.21
CA ARG A 69 -13.98 4.43 5.57
C ARG A 69 -13.25 5.77 5.71
N ASP A 70 -12.02 5.86 5.22
CA ASP A 70 -11.19 7.07 5.25
C ASP A 70 -11.85 8.25 4.54
N ARG A 71 -12.64 8.00 3.48
CA ARG A 71 -13.45 9.04 2.82
C ARG A 71 -14.46 9.71 3.76
N GLN A 72 -14.91 9.01 4.80
CA GLN A 72 -15.87 9.52 5.79
C GLN A 72 -15.16 10.30 6.91
N ASP A 73 -13.83 10.20 7.01
CA ASP A 73 -13.06 10.94 8.01
C ASP A 73 -13.14 12.44 7.76
N ARG A 74 -13.20 13.21 8.85
CA ARG A 74 -13.36 14.66 8.77
C ARG A 74 -12.06 15.30 8.27
N LEU A 75 -12.02 15.63 6.98
CA LEU A 75 -10.94 16.44 6.42
C LEU A 75 -10.86 17.81 7.10
N THR A 76 -9.64 18.29 7.32
CA THR A 76 -9.38 19.66 7.79
C THR A 76 -9.86 20.70 6.78
N ARG A 77 -9.97 21.95 7.20
CA ARG A 77 -10.41 23.05 6.31
C ARG A 77 -9.49 23.20 5.09
N ASP A 78 -8.20 22.94 5.27
CA ASP A 78 -7.19 23.03 4.21
C ASP A 78 -7.25 21.83 3.27
N GLU A 79 -7.40 20.62 3.81
CA GLU A 79 -7.55 19.39 3.02
C GLU A 79 -8.81 19.41 2.15
N ARG A 80 -9.91 19.98 2.63
CA ARG A 80 -11.16 20.15 1.85
C ARG A 80 -10.97 21.03 0.61
N ARG A 81 -9.98 21.92 0.62
CA ARG A 81 -9.65 22.77 -0.54
C ARG A 81 -8.75 22.06 -1.55
N ASN A 82 -8.15 20.94 -1.19
CA ASN A 82 -7.35 20.13 -2.10
C ASN A 82 -8.25 19.19 -2.92
N PRO A 83 -8.44 19.42 -4.24
CA PRO A 83 -9.33 18.60 -5.05
C PRO A 83 -8.88 17.14 -5.14
N LYS A 84 -7.60 16.85 -4.90
CA LYS A 84 -7.04 15.48 -4.92
C LYS A 84 -7.52 14.63 -3.76
N LEU A 85 -7.92 15.24 -2.64
CA LEU A 85 -8.33 14.54 -1.41
C LEU A 85 -9.85 14.38 -1.29
N ARG A 86 -10.62 14.79 -2.31
CA ARG A 86 -12.11 14.75 -2.29
C ARG A 86 -12.67 13.37 -2.00
N ASP A 87 -11.98 12.33 -2.42
CA ASP A 87 -12.43 10.94 -2.26
C ASP A 87 -11.67 10.19 -1.15
N GLY A 88 -10.97 10.91 -0.27
CA GLY A 88 -10.19 10.34 0.84
C GLY A 88 -8.69 10.32 0.57
N LYS A 89 -7.91 10.40 1.65
CA LYS A 89 -6.44 10.35 1.64
C LYS A 89 -5.94 8.98 1.21
N LEU A 90 -6.58 7.90 1.69
CA LEU A 90 -6.20 6.53 1.32
C LEU A 90 -6.46 6.25 -0.15
N ARG A 91 -7.58 6.75 -0.69
CA ARG A 91 -7.86 6.58 -2.12
C ARG A 91 -6.84 7.31 -2.97
N TYR A 92 -6.48 8.55 -2.61
CA TYR A 92 -5.42 9.28 -3.29
C TYR A 92 -4.08 8.51 -3.19
N PHE A 93 -3.70 8.05 -1.99
CA PHE A 93 -2.50 7.26 -1.77
C PHE A 93 -2.45 5.99 -2.65
N PHE A 94 -3.55 5.23 -2.74
CA PHE A 94 -3.60 4.03 -3.57
C PHE A 94 -3.51 4.32 -5.07
N ASN A 95 -4.14 5.40 -5.53
CA ASN A 95 -4.06 5.81 -6.93
C ASN A 95 -2.62 6.20 -7.32
N GLU A 96 -1.93 6.97 -6.48
CA GLU A 96 -0.58 7.44 -6.77
C GLU A 96 0.45 6.29 -6.66
N THR A 97 0.27 5.40 -5.70
CA THR A 97 1.21 4.28 -5.47
C THR A 97 0.99 3.10 -6.42
N GLY A 98 -0.24 2.90 -6.92
CA GLY A 98 -0.64 1.75 -7.72
C GLY A 98 -0.73 0.44 -6.93
N LEU A 99 -0.83 0.51 -5.59
CA LEU A 99 -0.85 -0.68 -4.74
C LEU A 99 -2.05 -1.60 -5.02
N LEU A 100 -3.22 -1.03 -5.33
CA LEU A 100 -4.43 -1.83 -5.63
C LEU A 100 -4.33 -2.61 -6.94
N ASP A 101 -3.58 -2.09 -7.92
CA ASP A 101 -3.29 -2.79 -9.17
C ASP A 101 -2.20 -3.84 -8.93
N MET A 102 -1.14 -3.47 -8.21
CA MET A 102 -0.07 -4.41 -7.89
C MET A 102 -0.57 -5.62 -7.11
N VAL A 103 -1.41 -5.45 -6.08
CA VAL A 103 -1.99 -6.56 -5.31
C VAL A 103 -2.93 -7.44 -6.16
N ASN A 104 -3.60 -6.83 -7.15
CA ASN A 104 -4.45 -7.56 -8.09
C ASN A 104 -3.63 -8.49 -9.00
N ASP A 105 -2.45 -8.05 -9.40
CA ASP A 105 -1.61 -8.71 -10.40
C ASP A 105 -0.67 -9.78 -9.82
N ILE A 106 -0.65 -9.94 -8.48
CA ILE A 106 0.13 -10.98 -7.77
C ILE A 106 -0.29 -12.38 -8.23
N GLY A 107 -1.60 -12.65 -8.33
CA GLY A 107 -2.12 -13.97 -8.65
C GLY A 107 -1.65 -15.02 -7.64
N ASN A 108 -0.97 -16.06 -8.11
CA ASN A 108 -0.37 -17.12 -7.30
C ASN A 108 1.16 -17.05 -7.26
N SER A 109 1.77 -15.94 -7.68
CA SER A 109 3.24 -15.82 -7.67
C SER A 109 3.73 -15.37 -6.30
N ARG A 110 4.50 -16.23 -5.62
CA ARG A 110 5.19 -15.87 -4.36
C ARG A 110 6.14 -14.71 -4.59
N GLN A 111 6.89 -14.73 -5.70
CA GLN A 111 7.81 -13.65 -6.04
C GLN A 111 7.11 -12.29 -6.13
N LYS A 112 6.01 -12.19 -6.87
CA LYS A 112 5.24 -10.94 -6.98
C LYS A 112 4.69 -10.46 -5.65
N PHE A 113 4.26 -11.39 -4.79
CA PHE A 113 3.83 -11.04 -3.43
C PHE A 113 4.99 -10.45 -2.60
N LEU A 114 6.18 -11.06 -2.66
CA LEU A 114 7.35 -10.54 -1.95
C LEU A 114 7.82 -9.18 -2.51
N GLU A 115 7.71 -8.96 -3.82
CA GLU A 115 7.95 -7.66 -4.45
C GLU A 115 6.96 -6.60 -3.94
N TYR A 116 5.68 -6.97 -3.79
CA TYR A 116 4.66 -6.11 -3.20
C TYR A 116 4.99 -5.73 -1.74
N CYS A 117 5.41 -6.69 -0.92
CA CYS A 117 5.86 -6.43 0.45
C CYS A 117 7.05 -5.45 0.49
N ARG A 118 8.09 -5.70 -0.30
CA ARG A 118 9.28 -4.81 -0.35
C ARG A 118 8.93 -3.40 -0.81
N TYR A 119 8.01 -3.26 -1.76
CA TYR A 119 7.53 -1.94 -2.16
C TYR A 119 6.77 -1.24 -1.03
N PHE A 120 5.95 -1.97 -0.26
CA PHE A 120 5.28 -1.43 0.91
C PHE A 120 6.27 -0.96 2.00
N GLU A 121 7.29 -1.77 2.28
CA GLU A 121 8.38 -1.43 3.20
C GLU A 121 9.11 -0.17 2.76
N ALA A 122 9.42 -0.04 1.47
CA ALA A 122 10.06 1.16 0.92
C ALA A 122 9.17 2.40 1.09
N LEU A 123 7.87 2.32 0.81
CA LEU A 123 6.93 3.43 1.04
C LEU A 123 6.91 3.86 2.51
N VAL A 124 6.91 2.91 3.44
CA VAL A 124 6.94 3.21 4.89
C VAL A 124 8.28 3.78 5.33
N ALA A 125 9.40 3.27 4.81
CA ALA A 125 10.73 3.78 5.10
C ALA A 125 10.86 5.25 4.65
N TYR A 126 10.44 5.56 3.41
CA TYR A 126 10.47 6.91 2.90
C TYR A 126 9.42 7.83 3.56
N HIS A 127 8.27 7.31 3.98
CA HIS A 127 7.32 8.06 4.83
C HIS A 127 8.00 8.61 6.07
N LYS A 128 8.73 7.74 6.78
CA LYS A 128 9.49 8.12 7.97
C LYS A 128 10.65 9.06 7.64
N PHE A 129 11.36 8.83 6.53
CA PHE A 129 12.49 9.65 6.09
C PHE A 129 12.07 11.10 5.81
N TYR A 130 10.96 11.31 5.11
CA TYR A 130 10.41 12.64 4.83
C TYR A 130 9.63 13.26 6.00
N GLY A 131 9.65 12.65 7.18
CA GLY A 131 9.05 13.22 8.39
C GLY A 131 7.52 13.14 8.45
N GLY A 132 6.93 12.16 7.78
CA GLY A 132 5.48 11.96 7.78
C GLY A 132 4.89 11.87 9.20
N LYS A 133 3.71 12.46 9.39
CA LYS A 133 3.04 12.61 10.70
C LYS A 133 2.03 11.52 10.97
#